data_AF-A0A832XYW9-F1
#
_entry.id   AF-A0A832XYW9-F1
#
_cell.length_a   1.000
_cell.length_b   1.000
_cell.length_c   1.000
_cell.angle_alpha   90.00
_cell.angle_beta   90.00
_cell.angle_gamma   90.00
#
_symmetry.space_group_name_H-M   'P 1'
#
loop_
_entity.id
_entity.type
_entity.pdbx_description
1 polymer ?
#
loop_
_entity_poly.entity_id
_entity_poly.type
_entity_poly.pdbx_seq_one_letter_code
_entity_poly.pdbx_strand_id
1 'polypeptide(L)'
;MSEKNSRIPGFYKLNAHERLSKLKEFADLTDEELKIMESMSGIDIDDASNMIENAIGGISIPVGIATNFIINENEYLVPLATEEPSVIAACSNAAGLGRERGGFSAKSMGNIMRAQIQLININDISLAKKNILDNKSKLLEIACEVTPTLSSLGGGAKDIQLKELDTKRGKMLIVEILIDCKDAMGANACNTVAESLSSRMEEISGGKSLLKIVSNLAIGRIVEASATFDKELLGGEQVVESILDGSEFAHNDAYRAVTSNKGIMNGITAIAIATGQDTRAIESSVHAYASISGRYIPLTTWKKDSSGNLFGTIKIPIPVGIVGGTASVHPSSKICLKILRVKTAAQLSEIMASIGLAQNLAALRALVSEGIQEGHMKLHARNIAISAGARGKLIEKVTETMIQEKNVKFLRAKELIKELDK
;
A
#
# COMPACT_ATOMS: atom_id res chain seq x y z
N MET A 1 13.71 -28.04 -3.94
CA MET A 1 13.48 -26.72 -4.57
C MET A 1 14.57 -25.81 -4.07
N SER A 2 15.33 -25.14 -4.93
CA SER A 2 16.33 -24.17 -4.50
C SER A 2 15.68 -23.09 -3.65
N GLU A 3 16.29 -22.74 -2.53
CA GLU A 3 15.84 -21.64 -1.66
C GLU A 3 15.78 -20.35 -2.49
N LYS A 4 14.58 -19.76 -2.64
CA LYS A 4 14.41 -18.55 -3.47
C LYS A 4 15.05 -17.38 -2.74
N ASN A 5 15.93 -16.63 -3.39
CA ASN A 5 16.67 -15.51 -2.79
C ASN A 5 16.27 -14.19 -3.46
N SER A 6 15.83 -13.20 -2.67
CA SER A 6 15.45 -11.88 -3.20
C SER A 6 16.63 -10.92 -3.39
N ARG A 7 17.84 -11.28 -2.93
CA ARG A 7 19.08 -10.54 -3.18
C ARG A 7 19.62 -10.91 -4.56
N ILE A 8 19.49 -9.99 -5.51
CA ILE A 8 20.03 -10.12 -6.87
C ILE A 8 21.10 -9.04 -7.08
N PRO A 9 22.40 -9.37 -6.89
CA PRO A 9 23.48 -8.40 -7.04
C PRO A 9 23.47 -7.75 -8.43
N GLY A 10 23.55 -6.43 -8.47
CA GLY A 10 23.60 -5.69 -9.73
C GLY A 10 22.28 -5.66 -10.53
N PHE A 11 21.13 -6.01 -9.94
CA PHE A 11 19.82 -5.99 -10.62
C PHE A 11 19.51 -4.65 -11.32
N TYR A 12 19.90 -3.53 -10.70
CA TYR A 12 19.72 -2.19 -11.27
C TYR A 12 20.58 -1.93 -12.51
N LYS A 13 21.67 -2.69 -12.73
CA LYS A 13 22.54 -2.61 -13.91
C LYS A 13 22.03 -3.41 -15.10
N LEU A 14 21.16 -4.39 -14.84
CA LEU A 14 20.55 -5.22 -15.88
C LEU A 14 19.61 -4.40 -16.77
N ASN A 15 19.44 -4.79 -18.02
CA ASN A 15 18.39 -4.24 -18.88
C ASN A 15 17.01 -4.86 -18.55
N ALA A 16 15.94 -4.36 -19.15
CA ALA A 16 14.58 -4.79 -18.83
C ALA A 16 14.33 -6.29 -19.11
N HIS A 17 14.82 -6.82 -20.24
CA HIS A 17 14.65 -8.23 -20.59
C HIS A 17 15.42 -9.17 -19.65
N GLU A 18 16.65 -8.80 -19.27
CA GLU A 18 17.43 -9.56 -18.28
C GLU A 18 16.74 -9.63 -16.92
N ARG A 19 16.12 -8.51 -16.49
CA ARG A 19 15.33 -8.47 -15.25
C ARG A 19 14.11 -9.38 -15.35
N LEU A 20 13.41 -9.38 -16.48
CA LEU A 20 12.27 -10.27 -16.73
C LEU A 20 12.68 -11.75 -16.73
N SER A 21 13.82 -12.10 -17.31
CA SER A 21 14.34 -13.48 -17.23
C SER A 21 14.58 -13.91 -15.79
N LYS A 22 15.13 -13.04 -14.94
CA LYS A 22 15.29 -13.33 -13.50
C LYS A 22 13.96 -13.50 -12.77
N LEU A 23 12.94 -12.72 -13.14
CA LEU A 23 11.60 -12.88 -12.59
C LEU A 23 10.94 -14.18 -13.05
N LYS A 24 11.17 -14.61 -14.30
CA LYS A 24 10.70 -15.89 -14.82
C LYS A 24 11.17 -17.05 -13.94
N GLU A 25 12.48 -17.08 -13.66
CA GLU A 25 13.10 -18.09 -12.79
C GLU A 25 12.58 -18.00 -11.34
N PHE A 26 12.45 -16.77 -10.80
CA PHE A 26 12.05 -16.59 -9.41
C PHE A 26 10.57 -16.91 -9.16
N ALA A 27 9.67 -16.57 -10.08
CA ALA A 27 8.22 -16.66 -9.88
C ALA A 27 7.55 -17.73 -10.76
N ASP A 28 8.33 -18.54 -11.47
CA ASP A 28 7.84 -19.59 -12.37
C ASP A 28 6.85 -19.00 -13.41
N LEU A 29 7.25 -17.88 -14.02
CA LEU A 29 6.40 -17.18 -15.00
C LEU A 29 6.41 -17.89 -16.36
N THR A 30 5.27 -17.86 -17.06
CA THR A 30 5.17 -18.39 -18.43
C THR A 30 5.67 -17.36 -19.45
N ASP A 31 5.93 -17.81 -20.67
CA ASP A 31 6.31 -16.90 -21.76
C ASP A 31 5.18 -15.94 -22.16
N GLU A 32 3.91 -16.34 -22.00
CA GLU A 32 2.77 -15.43 -22.17
C GLU A 32 2.76 -14.34 -21.08
N GLU A 33 2.99 -14.70 -19.83
CA GLU A 33 3.04 -13.73 -18.73
C GLU A 33 4.18 -12.71 -18.92
N LEU A 34 5.34 -13.14 -19.43
CA LEU A 34 6.42 -12.21 -19.76
C LEU A 34 6.01 -11.22 -20.85
N LYS A 35 5.38 -11.68 -21.93
CA LYS A 35 4.89 -10.81 -23.02
C LYS A 35 3.88 -9.77 -22.52
N ILE A 36 3.03 -10.14 -21.57
CA ILE A 36 2.07 -9.22 -20.94
C ILE A 36 2.81 -8.11 -20.17
N MET A 37 3.87 -8.42 -19.44
CA MET A 37 4.67 -7.41 -18.74
C MET A 37 5.46 -6.52 -19.71
N GLU A 38 5.98 -7.10 -20.80
CA GLU A 38 6.69 -6.36 -21.85
C GLU A 38 5.78 -5.39 -22.63
N SER A 39 4.49 -5.72 -22.79
CA SER A 39 3.55 -4.89 -23.56
C SER A 39 3.10 -3.62 -22.84
N MET A 40 3.34 -3.51 -21.52
CA MET A 40 2.95 -2.38 -20.65
C MET A 40 1.46 -2.04 -20.57
N SER A 41 0.58 -2.70 -21.32
CA SER A 41 -0.86 -2.40 -21.35
C SER A 41 -1.68 -3.41 -20.56
N GLY A 42 -1.31 -4.69 -20.60
CA GLY A 42 -1.95 -5.76 -19.84
C GLY A 42 -3.41 -6.09 -20.22
N ILE A 43 -4.15 -5.13 -20.77
CA ILE A 43 -5.56 -5.18 -21.19
C ILE A 43 -5.74 -4.39 -22.49
N ASP A 44 -6.84 -4.64 -23.21
CA ASP A 44 -7.25 -3.84 -24.37
C ASP A 44 -8.39 -2.84 -24.06
N ILE A 45 -8.92 -2.18 -25.10
CA ILE A 45 -9.98 -1.18 -24.94
C ILE A 45 -11.34 -1.80 -24.56
N ASP A 46 -11.59 -3.05 -24.96
CA ASP A 46 -12.83 -3.76 -24.64
C ASP A 46 -12.80 -4.23 -23.18
N ASP A 47 -11.65 -4.75 -22.73
CA ASP A 47 -11.39 -5.01 -21.32
C ASP A 47 -11.60 -3.75 -20.46
N ALA A 48 -11.00 -2.62 -20.86
CA ALA A 48 -11.14 -1.36 -20.14
C ALA A 48 -12.61 -0.88 -20.08
N SER A 49 -13.37 -1.06 -21.17
CA SER A 49 -14.80 -0.70 -21.24
C SER A 49 -15.68 -1.57 -20.35
N ASN A 50 -15.25 -2.79 -20.03
CA ASN A 50 -15.92 -3.66 -19.06
C ASN A 50 -15.51 -3.37 -17.61
N MET A 51 -14.37 -2.69 -17.41
CA MET A 51 -13.86 -2.35 -16.09
C MET A 51 -14.42 -1.02 -15.55
N ILE A 52 -14.59 -0.02 -16.42
CA ILE A 52 -15.07 1.31 -16.05
C ILE A 52 -15.99 1.90 -17.13
N GLU A 53 -16.80 2.88 -16.75
CA GLU A 53 -17.67 3.59 -17.68
C GLU A 53 -16.90 4.55 -18.60
N ASN A 54 -17.33 4.67 -19.85
CA ASN A 54 -16.80 5.62 -20.84
C ASN A 54 -15.28 5.51 -21.09
N ALA A 55 -14.74 4.29 -21.07
CA ALA A 55 -13.32 4.06 -21.36
C ALA A 55 -12.97 4.45 -22.81
N ILE A 56 -11.87 5.19 -22.98
CA ILE A 56 -11.34 5.60 -24.30
C ILE A 56 -9.85 5.26 -24.48
N GLY A 57 -9.25 4.58 -23.49
CA GLY A 57 -7.83 4.25 -23.44
C GLY A 57 -7.35 3.97 -22.02
N GLY A 58 -6.04 3.74 -21.87
CA GLY A 58 -5.39 3.46 -20.59
C GLY A 58 -4.11 4.28 -20.38
N ILE A 59 -3.70 4.41 -19.12
CA ILE A 59 -2.43 5.05 -18.73
C ILE A 59 -1.49 3.97 -18.21
N SER A 60 -0.31 3.84 -18.83
CA SER A 60 0.72 2.91 -18.36
C SER A 60 1.58 3.55 -17.27
N ILE A 61 1.62 2.93 -16.10
CA ILE A 61 2.54 3.27 -15.00
C ILE A 61 3.66 2.21 -14.98
N PRO A 62 4.95 2.60 -14.98
CA PRO A 62 6.05 1.63 -14.97
C PRO A 62 6.02 0.73 -13.74
N VAL A 63 6.22 -0.58 -13.94
CA VAL A 63 6.41 -1.56 -12.88
C VAL A 63 7.88 -1.92 -12.76
N GLY A 64 8.46 -1.77 -11.57
CA GLY A 64 9.79 -2.28 -11.24
C GLY A 64 9.75 -3.22 -10.06
N ILE A 65 10.91 -3.76 -9.69
CA ILE A 65 11.05 -4.74 -8.61
C ILE A 65 11.96 -4.17 -7.54
N ALA A 66 11.46 -4.11 -6.32
CA ALA A 66 12.32 -3.94 -5.15
C ALA A 66 12.84 -5.30 -4.68
N THR A 67 14.16 -5.36 -4.49
CA THR A 67 14.89 -6.57 -4.09
C THR A 67 15.13 -6.58 -2.58
N ASN A 68 15.73 -7.66 -2.06
CA ASN A 68 16.28 -7.79 -0.71
C ASN A 68 15.27 -8.03 0.44
N PHE A 69 13.96 -8.01 0.20
CA PHE A 69 12.99 -8.17 1.28
C PHE A 69 13.00 -9.60 1.85
N ILE A 70 13.29 -9.70 3.14
CA ILE A 70 12.98 -10.86 3.98
C ILE A 70 11.88 -10.42 4.94
N ILE A 71 10.72 -11.06 4.90
CA ILE A 71 9.59 -10.75 5.78
C ILE A 71 9.11 -12.06 6.40
N ASN A 72 9.09 -12.15 7.72
CA ASN A 72 8.76 -13.39 8.45
C ASN A 72 9.55 -14.59 7.89
N GLU A 73 10.88 -14.43 7.75
CA GLU A 73 11.81 -15.45 7.24
C GLU A 73 11.61 -15.84 5.76
N ASN A 74 10.67 -15.21 5.05
CA ASN A 74 10.39 -15.48 3.64
C ASN A 74 10.97 -14.40 2.73
N GLU A 75 11.56 -14.81 1.62
CA GLU A 75 12.20 -13.95 0.62
C GLU A 75 11.20 -13.43 -0.43
N TYR A 76 11.18 -12.12 -0.69
CA TYR A 76 10.23 -11.48 -1.61
C TYR A 76 10.92 -10.58 -2.63
N LEU A 77 10.60 -10.79 -3.91
CA LEU A 77 10.74 -9.77 -4.94
C LEU A 77 9.44 -8.98 -4.99
N VAL A 78 9.52 -7.67 -4.77
CA VAL A 78 8.34 -6.82 -4.56
C VAL A 78 8.07 -5.98 -5.80
N PRO A 79 6.99 -6.23 -6.55
CA PRO A 79 6.59 -5.38 -7.65
C PRO A 79 6.01 -4.06 -7.15
N LEU A 80 6.50 -2.95 -7.71
CA LEU A 80 6.10 -1.58 -7.39
C LEU A 80 5.79 -0.84 -8.69
N ALA A 81 4.57 -0.35 -8.83
CA ALA A 81 4.13 0.47 -9.96
C ALA A 81 4.18 1.94 -9.54
N THR A 82 5.10 2.72 -10.13
CA THR A 82 5.27 4.13 -9.75
C THR A 82 5.89 4.94 -10.87
N GLU A 83 5.46 6.19 -10.97
CA GLU A 83 6.05 7.25 -11.78
C GLU A 83 7.19 7.99 -11.07
N GLU A 84 7.29 7.86 -9.75
CA GLU A 84 8.23 8.63 -8.94
C GLU A 84 9.64 8.00 -8.98
N PRO A 85 10.66 8.76 -9.39
CA PRO A 85 12.07 8.39 -9.26
C PRO A 85 12.44 7.87 -7.87
N SER A 86 13.44 6.98 -7.82
CA SER A 86 14.10 6.55 -6.58
C SER A 86 13.26 5.70 -5.62
N VAL A 87 11.93 5.70 -5.69
CA VAL A 87 11.03 4.95 -4.79
C VAL A 87 11.43 3.48 -4.67
N ILE A 88 11.64 2.81 -5.80
CA ILE A 88 12.00 1.38 -5.84
C ILE A 88 13.42 1.14 -5.32
N ALA A 89 14.35 2.03 -5.65
CA ALA A 89 15.74 1.95 -5.22
C ALA A 89 15.87 2.15 -3.71
N ALA A 90 15.14 3.11 -3.15
CA ALA A 90 15.05 3.42 -1.73
C ALA A 90 14.53 2.21 -0.94
N CYS A 91 13.40 1.62 -1.36
CA CYS A 91 12.89 0.37 -0.79
C CYS A 91 13.94 -0.77 -0.83
N SER A 92 14.59 -0.98 -1.98
CA SER A 92 15.58 -2.06 -2.14
C SER A 92 16.81 -1.87 -1.25
N ASN A 93 17.25 -0.63 -1.06
CA ASN A 93 18.39 -0.29 -0.22
C ASN A 93 18.06 -0.49 1.26
N ALA A 94 16.94 0.07 1.73
CA ALA A 94 16.49 -0.10 3.11
C ALA A 94 16.23 -1.58 3.46
N ALA A 95 15.61 -2.34 2.56
CA ALA A 95 15.47 -3.78 2.73
C ALA A 95 16.83 -4.47 2.82
N GLY A 96 17.79 -4.08 1.96
CA GLY A 96 19.17 -4.57 2.00
C GLY A 96 19.85 -4.37 3.35
N LEU A 97 19.67 -3.20 3.97
CA LEU A 97 20.17 -2.89 5.32
C LEU A 97 19.52 -3.78 6.39
N GLY A 98 18.20 -4.00 6.29
CA GLY A 98 17.45 -4.84 7.24
C GLY A 98 17.84 -6.31 7.18
N ARG A 99 18.28 -6.83 6.02
CA ARG A 99 18.68 -8.24 5.87
C ARG A 99 19.73 -8.69 6.86
N GLU A 100 20.70 -7.84 7.17
CA GLU A 100 21.83 -8.17 8.05
C GLU A 100 21.38 -8.42 9.51
N ARG A 101 20.14 -8.04 9.84
CA ARG A 101 19.49 -8.29 11.13
C ARG A 101 18.23 -9.16 11.00
N GLY A 102 18.11 -9.94 9.92
CA GLY A 102 17.02 -10.91 9.71
C GLY A 102 15.81 -10.38 8.93
N GLY A 103 15.85 -9.13 8.47
CA GLY A 103 14.76 -8.51 7.72
C GLY A 103 13.65 -7.95 8.59
N PHE A 104 12.41 -8.13 8.14
CA PHE A 104 11.22 -7.58 8.77
C PHE A 104 10.41 -8.69 9.45
N SER A 105 9.83 -8.37 10.60
CA SER A 105 8.77 -9.17 11.22
C SER A 105 7.46 -8.41 11.08
N ALA A 106 6.41 -9.08 10.58
CA ALA A 106 5.12 -8.47 10.35
C ALA A 106 3.97 -9.40 10.76
N LYS A 107 2.86 -8.83 11.22
CA LYS A 107 1.68 -9.59 11.65
C LYS A 107 0.40 -8.82 11.38
N SER A 108 -0.50 -9.43 10.63
CA SER A 108 -1.89 -8.97 10.49
C SER A 108 -2.73 -9.37 11.71
N MET A 109 -3.57 -8.45 12.19
CA MET A 109 -4.45 -8.65 13.33
C MET A 109 -5.83 -9.19 12.97
N GLY A 110 -6.16 -9.27 11.67
CA GLY A 110 -7.44 -9.79 11.18
C GLY A 110 -7.87 -9.18 9.85
N ASN A 111 -8.95 -9.71 9.29
CA ASN A 111 -9.52 -9.28 8.00
C ASN A 111 -10.95 -8.73 8.16
N ILE A 112 -11.22 -8.07 9.30
CA ILE A 112 -12.55 -7.57 9.64
C ILE A 112 -12.80 -6.20 9.00
N MET A 113 -13.79 -6.14 8.11
CA MET A 113 -14.38 -4.88 7.64
C MET A 113 -15.65 -4.55 8.43
N ARG A 114 -16.07 -3.29 8.32
CA ARG A 114 -17.25 -2.75 9.00
C ARG A 114 -18.25 -2.22 7.98
N ALA A 115 -19.45 -2.76 7.99
CA ALA A 115 -20.60 -2.19 7.30
C ALA A 115 -21.39 -1.32 8.28
N GLN A 116 -21.81 -0.12 7.88
CA GLN A 116 -22.58 0.80 8.70
C GLN A 116 -23.98 0.98 8.13
N ILE A 117 -24.99 0.86 8.99
CA ILE A 117 -26.38 1.25 8.73
C ILE A 117 -26.70 2.43 9.64
N GLN A 118 -26.97 3.58 9.03
CA GLN A 118 -27.40 4.78 9.74
C GLN A 118 -28.91 4.75 9.93
N LEU A 119 -29.36 4.77 11.18
CA LEU A 119 -30.76 4.90 11.55
C LEU A 119 -31.03 6.28 12.16
N ILE A 120 -32.07 6.94 11.64
CA ILE A 120 -32.55 8.26 12.07
C ILE A 120 -34.03 8.22 12.42
N ASN A 121 -34.56 9.31 12.98
CA ASN A 121 -35.97 9.44 13.37
C ASN A 121 -36.44 8.33 14.32
N ILE A 122 -35.58 7.95 15.27
CA ILE A 122 -35.90 6.95 16.29
C ILE A 122 -36.47 7.67 17.51
N ASN A 123 -37.69 7.28 17.93
CA ASN A 123 -38.35 7.87 19.10
C ASN A 123 -37.66 7.48 20.42
N ASP A 124 -37.29 6.20 20.57
CA ASP A 124 -36.58 5.67 21.73
C ASP A 124 -35.35 4.87 21.29
N ILE A 125 -34.18 5.51 21.36
CA ILE A 125 -32.90 4.88 20.96
C ILE A 125 -32.51 3.74 21.90
N SER A 126 -32.87 3.82 23.18
CA SER A 126 -32.55 2.77 24.16
C SER A 126 -33.33 1.50 23.84
N LEU A 127 -34.63 1.64 23.56
CA LEU A 127 -35.47 0.53 23.12
C LEU A 127 -35.00 -0.04 21.78
N ALA A 128 -34.67 0.82 20.80
CA ALA A 128 -34.15 0.38 19.50
C ALA A 128 -32.85 -0.42 19.65
N LYS A 129 -31.90 0.05 20.47
CA LYS A 129 -30.66 -0.68 20.77
C LYS A 129 -30.94 -2.05 21.37
N LYS A 130 -31.82 -2.12 22.37
CA LYS A 130 -32.22 -3.37 23.00
C LYS A 130 -32.81 -4.33 21.96
N ASN A 131 -33.79 -3.89 21.18
CA ASN A 131 -34.45 -4.71 20.17
C ASN A 131 -33.46 -5.26 19.12
N ILE A 132 -32.49 -4.45 18.68
CA ILE A 132 -31.45 -4.89 17.74
C ILE A 132 -30.55 -5.96 18.37
N LEU A 133 -30.14 -5.77 19.64
CA LEU A 133 -29.31 -6.74 20.35
C LEU A 133 -30.08 -8.05 20.62
N ASP A 134 -31.36 -7.97 20.98
CA ASP A 134 -32.23 -9.14 21.19
C ASP A 134 -32.40 -9.95 19.89
N ASN A 135 -32.31 -9.31 18.72
CA ASN A 135 -32.38 -9.94 17.40
C ASN A 135 -30.99 -10.25 16.77
N LYS A 136 -29.89 -10.00 17.49
CA LYS A 136 -28.52 -10.04 16.94
C LYS A 136 -28.19 -11.34 16.20
N SER A 137 -28.49 -12.49 16.80
CA SER A 137 -28.20 -13.80 16.19
C SER A 137 -28.93 -14.00 14.86
N LYS A 138 -30.20 -13.59 14.78
CA LYS A 138 -31.01 -13.69 13.55
C LYS A 138 -30.50 -12.74 12.47
N LEU A 139 -30.08 -11.53 12.87
CA LEU A 139 -29.51 -10.54 11.95
C LEU A 139 -28.16 -11.02 11.38
N LEU A 140 -27.33 -11.65 12.20
CA LEU A 140 -26.06 -12.25 11.75
C LEU A 140 -26.30 -13.44 10.80
N GLU A 141 -27.32 -14.27 11.05
CA GLU A 141 -27.72 -15.35 10.15
C GLU A 141 -28.09 -14.82 8.77
N ILE A 142 -28.99 -13.83 8.70
CA ILE A 142 -29.40 -13.17 7.44
C ILE A 142 -28.18 -12.57 6.72
N ALA A 143 -27.29 -11.89 7.46
CA ALA A 143 -26.08 -11.31 6.89
C ALA A 143 -25.17 -12.37 6.25
N CYS A 144 -25.05 -13.54 6.86
CA CYS A 144 -24.27 -14.65 6.31
C CYS A 144 -24.94 -15.33 5.10
N GLU A 145 -26.28 -15.40 5.07
CA GLU A 145 -27.06 -15.97 3.96
C GLU A 145 -26.90 -15.15 2.66
N VAL A 146 -26.82 -13.83 2.75
CA VAL A 146 -26.66 -12.94 1.58
C VAL A 146 -25.22 -12.88 1.04
N THR A 147 -24.26 -13.47 1.76
CA THR A 147 -22.87 -13.63 1.31
C THR A 147 -22.41 -15.09 1.38
N PRO A 148 -23.05 -16.02 0.65
CA PRO A 148 -22.88 -17.46 0.86
C PRO A 148 -21.46 -17.95 0.57
N THR A 149 -20.80 -17.41 -0.47
CA THR A 149 -19.40 -17.74 -0.81
C THR A 149 -18.44 -17.37 0.32
N LEU A 150 -18.65 -16.22 0.96
CA LEU A 150 -17.78 -15.78 2.05
C LEU A 150 -18.00 -16.64 3.31
N SER A 151 -19.26 -16.96 3.60
CA SER A 151 -19.66 -17.85 4.69
C SER A 151 -19.09 -19.27 4.50
N SER A 152 -19.13 -19.82 3.29
CA SER A 152 -18.58 -21.17 3.00
C SER A 152 -17.06 -21.25 3.18
N LEU A 153 -16.36 -20.12 3.11
CA LEU A 153 -14.91 -20.03 3.35
C LEU A 153 -14.58 -19.73 4.83
N GLY A 154 -15.57 -19.83 5.73
CA GLY A 154 -15.42 -19.55 7.16
C GLY A 154 -15.37 -18.05 7.50
N GLY A 155 -15.68 -17.18 6.54
CA GLY A 155 -15.81 -15.73 6.72
C GLY A 155 -17.20 -15.34 7.20
N GLY A 156 -17.67 -14.17 6.76
CA GLY A 156 -19.04 -13.70 6.97
C GLY A 156 -19.19 -12.78 8.18
N ALA A 157 -20.43 -12.38 8.47
CA ALA A 157 -20.74 -11.51 9.59
C ALA A 157 -20.42 -12.19 10.93
N LYS A 158 -19.68 -11.50 11.79
CA LYS A 158 -19.19 -12.03 13.08
C LYS A 158 -19.82 -11.34 14.28
N ASP A 159 -20.12 -10.06 14.16
CA ASP A 159 -20.60 -9.26 15.28
C ASP A 159 -21.43 -8.06 14.83
N ILE A 160 -22.23 -7.51 15.74
CA ILE A 160 -22.97 -6.26 15.57
C ILE A 160 -22.64 -5.35 16.76
N GLN A 161 -22.18 -4.13 16.45
CA GLN A 161 -21.88 -3.08 17.40
C GLN A 161 -22.81 -1.89 17.15
N LEU A 162 -23.15 -1.16 18.21
CA LEU A 162 -24.08 -0.03 18.15
C LEU A 162 -23.42 1.23 18.68
N LYS A 163 -23.58 2.34 17.95
CA LYS A 163 -23.06 3.65 18.34
C LYS A 163 -24.17 4.69 18.28
N GLU A 164 -24.33 5.46 19.35
CA GLU A 164 -25.20 6.64 19.34
C GLU A 164 -24.35 7.87 19.02
N LEU A 165 -24.87 8.70 18.10
CA LEU A 165 -24.28 9.98 17.76
C LEU A 165 -25.26 11.08 18.11
N ASP A 166 -24.80 12.07 18.87
CA ASP A 166 -25.51 13.33 19.03
C ASP A 166 -24.98 14.33 18.01
N THR A 167 -25.89 14.92 17.24
CA THR A 167 -25.53 15.77 16.10
C THR A 167 -26.45 16.98 16.05
N LYS A 168 -26.04 18.01 15.30
CA LYS A 168 -26.89 19.17 14.99
C LYS A 168 -28.18 18.82 14.23
N ARG A 169 -28.31 17.58 13.73
CA ARG A 169 -29.47 17.06 13.01
C ARG A 169 -30.29 16.08 13.86
N GLY A 170 -30.05 16.07 15.17
CA GLY A 170 -30.67 15.14 16.10
C GLY A 170 -29.82 13.89 16.33
N LYS A 171 -30.33 13.02 17.20
CA LYS A 171 -29.67 11.77 17.56
C LYS A 171 -29.75 10.75 16.41
N MET A 172 -28.67 10.00 16.23
CA MET A 172 -28.57 8.92 15.25
C MET A 172 -28.12 7.64 15.95
N LEU A 173 -28.63 6.50 15.50
CA LEU A 173 -28.13 5.19 15.88
C LEU A 173 -27.39 4.58 14.69
N ILE A 174 -26.11 4.28 14.85
CA ILE A 174 -25.30 3.60 13.85
C ILE A 174 -25.20 2.14 14.25
N VAL A 175 -25.65 1.26 13.36
CA VAL A 175 -25.49 -0.18 13.48
C VAL A 175 -24.29 -0.60 12.65
N GLU A 176 -23.31 -1.22 13.29
CA GLU A 176 -22.05 -1.60 12.68
C GLU A 176 -21.94 -3.12 12.63
N ILE A 177 -22.02 -3.71 11.43
CA ILE A 177 -21.83 -5.14 11.25
C ILE A 177 -20.35 -5.41 10.96
N LEU A 178 -19.72 -6.25 11.78
CA LEU A 178 -18.35 -6.69 11.60
C LEU A 178 -18.32 -7.93 10.72
N ILE A 179 -17.57 -7.88 9.62
CA ILE A 179 -17.56 -8.93 8.59
C ILE A 179 -16.12 -9.37 8.36
N ASP A 180 -15.84 -10.67 8.56
CA ASP A 180 -14.57 -11.28 8.16
C ASP A 180 -14.60 -11.55 6.65
N CYS A 181 -13.88 -10.74 5.88
CA CYS A 181 -13.89 -10.87 4.42
C CYS A 181 -12.78 -11.78 3.88
N LYS A 182 -12.06 -12.51 4.74
CA LYS A 182 -10.97 -13.41 4.34
C LYS A 182 -9.99 -12.72 3.40
N ASP A 183 -9.89 -13.21 2.17
CA ASP A 183 -8.93 -12.77 1.17
C ASP A 183 -9.48 -11.69 0.22
N ALA A 184 -10.72 -11.25 0.41
CA ALA A 184 -11.30 -10.12 -0.30
C ALA A 184 -11.08 -8.81 0.48
N MET A 185 -11.06 -7.68 -0.23
CA MET A 185 -11.10 -6.36 0.41
C MET A 185 -12.40 -6.18 1.22
N GLY A 186 -13.55 -6.55 0.63
CA GLY A 186 -14.81 -6.69 1.35
C GLY A 186 -15.84 -5.57 1.19
N ALA A 187 -15.56 -4.51 0.42
CA ALA A 187 -16.49 -3.39 0.21
C ALA A 187 -17.87 -3.85 -0.30
N ASN A 188 -17.92 -4.62 -1.38
CA ASN A 188 -19.19 -5.09 -1.96
C ASN A 188 -19.95 -5.98 -0.96
N ALA A 189 -19.27 -6.90 -0.28
CA ALA A 189 -19.89 -7.75 0.74
C ALA A 189 -20.49 -6.92 1.89
N CYS A 190 -19.78 -5.89 2.35
CA CYS A 190 -20.27 -4.98 3.37
C CYS A 190 -21.52 -4.21 2.92
N ASN A 191 -21.52 -3.71 1.69
CA ASN A 191 -22.65 -2.97 1.14
C ASN A 191 -23.88 -3.87 0.98
N THR A 192 -23.71 -5.07 0.40
CA THR A 192 -24.78 -6.06 0.28
C THR A 192 -25.38 -6.41 1.64
N VAL A 193 -24.55 -6.69 2.66
CA VAL A 193 -25.04 -6.97 4.02
C VAL A 193 -25.81 -5.77 4.60
N ALA A 194 -25.27 -4.55 4.47
CA ALA A 194 -25.93 -3.36 4.99
C ALA A 194 -27.29 -3.10 4.32
N GLU A 195 -27.36 -3.28 3.00
CA GLU A 195 -28.58 -3.13 2.21
C GLU A 195 -29.62 -4.19 2.59
N SER A 196 -29.23 -5.46 2.65
CA SER A 196 -30.15 -6.56 2.96
C SER A 196 -30.75 -6.47 4.38
N LEU A 197 -30.00 -5.95 5.35
CA LEU A 197 -30.50 -5.79 6.72
C LEU A 197 -31.36 -4.55 6.92
N SER A 198 -31.36 -3.60 5.97
CA SER A 198 -31.91 -2.26 6.19
C SER A 198 -33.39 -2.23 6.56
N SER A 199 -34.26 -2.88 5.78
CA SER A 199 -35.70 -2.95 6.06
C SER A 199 -35.98 -3.56 7.43
N ARG A 200 -35.25 -4.62 7.79
CA ARG A 200 -35.40 -5.27 9.11
C ARG A 200 -34.92 -4.38 10.25
N MET A 201 -33.88 -3.58 10.04
CA MET A 201 -33.42 -2.61 11.02
C MET A 201 -34.43 -1.48 11.25
N GLU A 202 -35.15 -1.04 10.20
CA GLU A 202 -36.24 -0.09 10.33
C GLU A 202 -37.40 -0.66 11.17
N GLU A 203 -37.83 -1.89 10.88
CA GLU A 203 -38.88 -2.59 11.65
C GLU A 203 -38.53 -2.73 13.13
N ILE A 204 -37.31 -3.16 13.44
CA ILE A 204 -36.85 -3.44 14.81
C ILE A 204 -36.66 -2.14 15.61
N SER A 205 -36.16 -1.08 14.96
CA SER A 205 -35.80 0.18 15.62
C SER A 205 -36.94 1.19 15.67
N GLY A 206 -37.94 1.07 14.78
CA GLY A 206 -38.96 2.09 14.55
C GLY A 206 -38.40 3.37 13.91
N GLY A 207 -37.17 3.34 13.40
CA GLY A 207 -36.51 4.44 12.72
C GLY A 207 -36.49 4.26 11.20
N LYS A 208 -35.78 5.17 10.52
CA LYS A 208 -35.54 5.13 9.08
C LYS A 208 -34.07 4.89 8.79
N SER A 209 -33.76 3.95 7.90
CA SER A 209 -32.41 3.71 7.39
C SER A 209 -32.07 4.73 6.31
N LEU A 210 -30.85 5.25 6.32
CA LEU A 210 -30.37 6.21 5.33
C LEU A 210 -29.14 5.66 4.59
N LEU A 211 -27.95 5.81 5.19
CA LEU A 211 -26.70 5.29 4.63
C LEU A 211 -26.50 3.82 5.01
N LYS A 212 -26.11 3.00 4.03
CA LYS A 212 -25.86 1.56 4.11
C LYS A 212 -24.57 1.28 3.36
N ILE A 213 -23.44 1.40 4.05
CA ILE A 213 -22.16 1.52 3.37
C ILE A 213 -21.01 0.98 4.22
N VAL A 214 -19.99 0.44 3.57
CA VAL A 214 -18.70 0.12 4.21
C VAL A 214 -18.04 1.37 4.82
N SER A 215 -17.37 1.19 5.97
CA SER A 215 -16.46 2.18 6.54
C SER A 215 -15.02 1.90 6.08
N ASN A 216 -14.37 2.88 5.43
CA ASN A 216 -12.97 2.78 5.01
C ASN A 216 -11.97 2.94 6.15
N LEU A 217 -12.36 3.44 7.33
CA LEU A 217 -11.50 3.37 8.52
C LEU A 217 -11.43 1.91 9.01
N ALA A 218 -10.52 1.13 8.42
CA ALA A 218 -10.48 -0.32 8.52
C ALA A 218 -9.66 -0.82 9.72
N ILE A 219 -9.98 -0.37 10.94
CA ILE A 219 -9.25 -0.75 12.17
C ILE A 219 -9.27 -2.25 12.48
N GLY A 220 -10.22 -3.01 11.91
CA GLY A 220 -10.25 -4.48 11.99
C GLY A 220 -9.25 -5.18 11.07
N ARG A 221 -8.45 -4.41 10.32
CA ARG A 221 -7.42 -4.86 9.38
C ARG A 221 -6.06 -4.20 9.64
N ILE A 222 -5.76 -3.99 10.91
CA ILE A 222 -4.46 -3.47 11.34
C ILE A 222 -3.39 -4.53 11.09
N VAL A 223 -2.26 -4.06 10.57
CA VAL A 223 -1.02 -4.82 10.45
C VAL A 223 0.08 -4.06 11.18
N GLU A 224 0.92 -4.82 11.86
CA GLU A 224 2.13 -4.33 12.52
C GLU A 224 3.34 -4.90 11.80
N ALA A 225 4.35 -4.06 11.53
CA ALA A 225 5.65 -4.51 11.03
C ALA A 225 6.78 -3.83 11.79
N SER A 226 7.92 -4.52 11.88
CA SER A 226 9.11 -4.05 12.58
C SER A 226 10.39 -4.58 11.94
N ALA A 227 11.49 -3.85 12.14
CA ALA A 227 12.82 -4.27 11.71
C ALA A 227 13.90 -3.58 12.56
N THR A 228 15.04 -4.25 12.70
CA THR A 228 16.26 -3.70 13.28
C THR A 228 17.27 -3.42 12.18
N PHE A 229 17.98 -2.31 12.26
CA PHE A 229 18.97 -1.88 11.28
C PHE A 229 20.29 -1.61 11.98
N ASP A 230 21.34 -2.28 11.50
CA ASP A 230 22.68 -2.16 12.06
C ASP A 230 23.17 -0.71 12.00
N LYS A 231 23.70 -0.22 13.12
CA LYS A 231 24.19 1.15 13.26
C LYS A 231 25.28 1.49 12.26
N GLU A 232 26.28 0.62 12.11
CA GLU A 232 27.44 0.90 11.28
C GLU A 232 27.04 0.90 9.80
N LEU A 233 26.18 -0.03 9.39
CA LEU A 233 25.64 -0.06 8.03
C LEU A 233 24.73 1.14 7.71
N LEU A 234 24.03 1.69 8.72
CA LEU A 234 23.25 2.91 8.54
C LEU A 234 24.13 4.13 8.27
N GLY A 235 25.34 4.17 8.83
CA GLY A 235 26.26 5.31 8.75
C GLY A 235 26.75 5.80 10.12
N GLY A 236 26.62 4.99 11.18
CA GLY A 236 27.13 5.27 12.52
C GLY A 236 26.09 5.89 13.47
N GLU A 237 26.50 6.08 14.72
CA GLU A 237 25.65 6.58 15.81
C GLU A 237 24.98 7.91 15.48
N GLN A 238 25.71 8.83 14.84
CA GLN A 238 25.18 10.15 14.51
C GLN A 238 23.99 10.08 13.54
N VAL A 239 24.00 9.14 12.57
CA VAL A 239 22.88 8.94 11.66
C VAL A 239 21.67 8.37 12.41
N VAL A 240 21.90 7.45 13.35
CA VAL A 240 20.83 6.92 14.21
C VAL A 240 20.18 8.03 15.03
N GLU A 241 20.96 8.86 15.73
CA GLU A 241 20.43 9.99 16.50
C GLU A 241 19.66 10.98 15.61
N SER A 242 20.20 11.30 14.44
CA SER A 242 19.53 12.23 13.52
C SER A 242 18.21 11.68 12.99
N ILE A 243 18.10 10.36 12.79
CA ILE A 243 16.83 9.70 12.45
C ILE A 243 15.83 9.84 13.60
N LEU A 244 16.27 9.68 14.85
CA LEU A 244 15.42 9.86 16.03
C LEU A 244 14.94 11.31 16.15
N ASP A 245 15.82 12.30 15.98
CA ASP A 245 15.46 13.72 15.99
C ASP A 245 14.46 14.05 14.86
N GLY A 246 14.69 13.51 13.66
CA GLY A 246 13.78 13.67 12.53
C GLY A 246 12.41 13.01 12.76
N SER A 247 12.38 11.88 13.48
CA SER A 247 11.14 11.22 13.91
C SER A 247 10.40 12.06 14.96
N GLU A 248 11.12 12.65 15.92
CA GLU A 248 10.54 13.52 16.94
C GLU A 248 9.97 14.81 16.34
N PHE A 249 10.65 15.39 15.35
CA PHE A 249 10.10 16.50 14.57
C PHE A 249 8.76 16.12 13.92
N ALA A 250 8.70 14.96 13.25
CA ALA A 250 7.45 14.47 12.67
C ALA A 250 6.37 14.24 13.74
N HIS A 251 6.74 13.76 14.93
CA HIS A 251 5.80 13.53 16.00
C HIS A 251 5.19 14.81 16.58
N ASN A 252 5.90 15.93 16.52
CA ASN A 252 5.49 17.19 17.14
C ASN A 252 4.94 18.23 16.16
N ASP A 253 5.10 18.04 14.85
CA ASP A 253 4.59 18.94 13.82
C ASP A 253 3.78 18.21 12.75
N ALA A 254 2.52 18.62 12.58
CA ALA A 254 1.62 18.03 11.60
C ALA A 254 2.11 18.22 10.15
N TYR A 255 2.78 19.34 9.83
CA TYR A 255 3.34 19.55 8.49
C TYR A 255 4.40 18.50 8.17
N ARG A 256 5.28 18.21 9.14
CA ARG A 256 6.26 17.14 8.99
C ARG A 256 5.64 15.76 9.03
N ALA A 257 4.68 15.50 9.91
CA ALA A 257 3.97 14.22 10.02
C ALA A 257 3.34 13.81 8.68
N VAL A 258 2.65 14.73 8.01
CA VAL A 258 2.03 14.49 6.69
C VAL A 258 3.09 14.10 5.66
N THR A 259 4.23 14.79 5.65
CA THR A 259 5.34 14.49 4.72
C THR A 259 5.99 13.13 5.03
N SER A 260 6.15 12.80 6.32
CA SER A 260 6.66 11.50 6.76
C SER A 260 5.75 10.36 6.29
N ASN A 261 4.44 10.52 6.48
CA ASN A 261 3.44 9.54 6.06
C ASN A 261 3.30 9.46 4.53
N LYS A 262 3.44 10.57 3.79
CA LYS A 262 3.57 10.53 2.32
C LYS A 262 4.72 9.63 1.88
N GLY A 263 5.87 9.74 2.56
CA GLY A 263 7.03 8.87 2.31
C GLY A 263 6.71 7.38 2.49
N ILE A 264 5.95 7.01 3.52
CA ILE A 264 5.44 5.64 3.72
C ILE A 264 4.56 5.23 2.54
N MET A 265 3.63 6.10 2.15
CA MET A 265 2.66 5.83 1.09
C MET A 265 3.28 5.73 -0.29
N ASN A 266 4.43 6.35 -0.57
CA ASN A 266 5.17 6.12 -1.82
C ASN A 266 5.42 4.62 -2.08
N GLY A 267 5.77 3.87 -1.04
CA GLY A 267 5.97 2.43 -1.13
C GLY A 267 4.64 1.66 -1.21
N ILE A 268 3.73 1.93 -0.27
CA ILE A 268 2.45 1.21 -0.13
C ILE A 268 1.56 1.42 -1.36
N THR A 269 1.42 2.64 -1.83
CA THR A 269 0.60 2.96 -3.00
C THR A 269 1.18 2.33 -4.26
N ALA A 270 2.51 2.26 -4.39
CA ALA A 270 3.15 1.63 -5.54
C ALA A 270 2.89 0.11 -5.62
N ILE A 271 2.97 -0.62 -4.50
CA ILE A 271 2.56 -2.04 -4.48
C ILE A 271 1.04 -2.20 -4.63
N ALA A 272 0.24 -1.28 -4.09
CA ALA A 272 -1.22 -1.32 -4.24
C ALA A 272 -1.64 -1.22 -5.71
N ILE A 273 -1.06 -0.28 -6.47
CA ILE A 273 -1.28 -0.17 -7.91
C ILE A 273 -0.81 -1.45 -8.63
N ALA A 274 0.42 -1.90 -8.35
CA ALA A 274 0.98 -3.10 -8.99
C ALA A 274 0.13 -4.35 -8.77
N THR A 275 -0.57 -4.45 -7.64
CA THR A 275 -1.38 -5.61 -7.26
C THR A 275 -2.88 -5.38 -7.44
N GLY A 276 -3.28 -4.31 -8.13
CA GLY A 276 -4.68 -4.04 -8.46
C GLY A 276 -5.58 -3.76 -7.26
N GLN A 277 -5.05 -3.14 -6.22
CA GLN A 277 -5.78 -2.76 -5.01
C GLN A 277 -6.39 -1.36 -5.13
N ASP A 278 -7.43 -1.07 -4.33
CA ASP A 278 -7.99 0.27 -4.25
C ASP A 278 -7.08 1.18 -3.40
N THR A 279 -6.32 2.04 -4.08
CA THR A 279 -5.40 2.98 -3.41
C THR A 279 -6.13 3.99 -2.54
N ARG A 280 -7.34 4.44 -2.91
CA ARG A 280 -8.09 5.44 -2.15
C ARG A 280 -8.62 4.84 -0.84
N ALA A 281 -9.03 3.58 -0.87
CA ALA A 281 -9.44 2.86 0.34
C ALA A 281 -8.27 2.73 1.32
N ILE A 282 -7.08 2.38 0.83
CA ILE A 282 -5.87 2.26 1.67
C ILE A 282 -5.46 3.63 2.22
N GLU A 283 -5.29 4.63 1.35
CA GLU A 283 -4.86 6.00 1.73
C GLU A 283 -5.80 6.62 2.76
N SER A 284 -7.12 6.58 2.51
CA SER A 284 -8.12 7.13 3.44
C SER A 284 -8.09 6.43 4.79
N SER A 285 -7.94 5.10 4.82
CA SER A 285 -7.82 4.31 6.05
C SER A 285 -6.57 4.68 6.83
N VAL A 286 -5.41 4.73 6.16
CA VAL A 286 -4.10 4.98 6.76
C VAL A 286 -4.02 6.41 7.31
N HIS A 287 -4.40 7.41 6.51
CA HIS A 287 -4.37 8.81 6.94
C HIS A 287 -5.42 9.12 8.01
N ALA A 288 -6.60 8.50 7.98
CA ALA A 288 -7.57 8.63 9.07
C ALA A 288 -7.02 8.03 10.36
N TYR A 289 -6.37 6.86 10.29
CA TYR A 289 -5.73 6.21 11.44
C TYR A 289 -4.62 7.05 12.05
N ALA A 290 -3.82 7.73 11.23
CA ALA A 290 -2.79 8.67 11.70
C ALA A 290 -3.35 9.81 12.56
N SER A 291 -4.66 10.09 12.48
CA SER A 291 -5.33 11.14 13.25
C SER A 291 -6.32 10.62 14.30
N ILE A 292 -6.37 9.30 14.53
CA ILE A 292 -7.41 8.67 15.35
C ILE A 292 -7.39 9.10 16.82
N SER A 293 -6.23 9.57 17.30
CA SER A 293 -6.04 10.11 18.66
C SER A 293 -6.47 11.57 18.82
N GLY A 294 -6.96 12.20 17.74
CA GLY A 294 -7.32 13.62 17.70
C GLY A 294 -6.19 14.54 17.19
N ARG A 295 -4.99 14.01 16.94
CA ARG A 295 -3.87 14.73 16.31
C ARG A 295 -3.27 13.87 15.22
N TYR A 296 -2.95 14.48 14.08
CA TYR A 296 -2.27 13.80 12.98
C TYR A 296 -0.79 13.58 13.33
N ILE A 297 -0.37 12.32 13.46
CA ILE A 297 0.97 11.90 13.90
C ILE A 297 1.63 10.95 12.87
N PRO A 298 2.97 10.77 12.90
CA PRO A 298 3.65 9.78 12.08
C PRO A 298 3.16 8.37 12.42
N LEU A 299 3.10 7.51 11.40
CA LEU A 299 2.64 6.12 11.51
C LEU A 299 3.74 5.15 11.93
N THR A 300 4.99 5.61 11.91
CA THR A 300 6.18 4.88 12.33
C THR A 300 6.69 5.37 13.67
N THR A 301 7.31 4.46 14.42
CA THR A 301 8.07 4.77 15.63
C THR A 301 9.49 4.27 15.46
N TRP A 302 10.45 5.10 15.82
CA TRP A 302 11.88 4.78 15.77
C TRP A 302 12.47 4.87 17.17
N LYS A 303 13.32 3.91 17.54
CA LYS A 303 14.05 3.90 18.81
C LYS A 303 15.41 3.21 18.66
N LYS A 304 16.31 3.43 19.61
CA LYS A 304 17.52 2.61 19.75
C LYS A 304 17.23 1.34 20.53
N ASP A 305 17.83 0.23 20.11
CA ASP A 305 17.90 -0.99 20.91
C ASP A 305 19.06 -0.91 21.93
N SER A 306 19.22 -1.95 22.76
CA SER A 306 20.27 -2.02 23.78
C SER A 306 21.70 -2.04 23.21
N SER A 307 21.86 -2.32 21.92
CA SER A 307 23.15 -2.36 21.22
C SER A 307 23.41 -1.09 20.40
N GLY A 308 22.51 -0.09 20.48
CA GLY A 308 22.60 1.16 19.73
C GLY A 308 22.17 1.03 18.26
N ASN A 309 21.59 -0.10 17.85
CA ASN A 309 21.00 -0.24 16.52
C ASN A 309 19.65 0.48 16.47
N LEU A 310 19.25 0.86 15.27
CA LEU A 310 17.96 1.50 15.05
C LEU A 310 16.86 0.43 14.92
N PHE A 311 15.85 0.49 15.76
CA PHE A 311 14.66 -0.34 15.68
C PHE A 311 13.45 0.51 15.26
N GLY A 312 12.79 0.08 14.19
CA GLY A 312 11.60 0.74 13.64
C GLY A 312 10.36 -0.13 13.76
N THR A 313 9.21 0.50 13.99
CA THR A 313 7.89 -0.14 13.89
C THR A 313 6.93 0.70 13.07
N ILE A 314 5.94 0.04 12.47
CA ILE A 314 4.76 0.66 11.84
C ILE A 314 3.52 -0.11 12.26
N LYS A 315 2.42 0.61 12.49
CA LYS A 315 1.11 0.03 12.79
C LYS A 315 0.05 0.77 11.99
N ILE A 316 -0.56 0.11 11.01
CA ILE A 316 -1.48 0.75 10.07
C ILE A 316 -2.60 -0.20 9.61
N PRO A 317 -3.81 0.31 9.33
CA PRO A 317 -4.87 -0.47 8.70
C PRO A 317 -4.66 -0.56 7.19
N ILE A 318 -4.53 -1.78 6.65
CA ILE A 318 -4.33 -2.03 5.21
C ILE A 318 -5.45 -2.93 4.67
N PRO A 319 -6.57 -2.35 4.19
CA PRO A 319 -7.67 -3.11 3.63
C PRO A 319 -7.39 -3.55 2.19
N VAL A 320 -6.81 -4.74 2.04
CA VAL A 320 -6.49 -5.35 0.73
C VAL A 320 -7.20 -6.68 0.50
N GLY A 321 -7.18 -7.16 -0.75
CA GLY A 321 -7.66 -8.47 -1.14
C GLY A 321 -6.85 -9.07 -2.28
N ILE A 322 -6.64 -10.38 -2.25
CA ILE A 322 -6.02 -11.13 -3.35
C ILE A 322 -7.07 -11.79 -4.26
N VAL A 323 -8.36 -11.66 -3.91
CA VAL A 323 -9.51 -12.08 -4.73
C VAL A 323 -10.50 -10.93 -4.91
N GLY A 324 -11.21 -10.94 -6.04
CA GLY A 324 -12.18 -9.92 -6.42
C GLY A 324 -11.53 -8.64 -6.96
N GLY A 325 -12.35 -7.80 -7.61
CA GLY A 325 -11.93 -6.53 -8.20
C GLY A 325 -10.79 -6.68 -9.22
N THR A 326 -10.05 -5.58 -9.42
CA THR A 326 -8.94 -5.49 -10.39
C THR A 326 -7.84 -6.52 -10.14
N ALA A 327 -7.58 -6.87 -8.87
CA ALA A 327 -6.59 -7.87 -8.47
C ALA A 327 -6.79 -9.25 -9.13
N SER A 328 -8.04 -9.62 -9.46
CA SER A 328 -8.38 -10.92 -10.08
C SER A 328 -8.53 -10.88 -11.59
N VAL A 329 -8.73 -9.69 -12.18
CA VAL A 329 -9.04 -9.54 -13.62
C VAL A 329 -7.90 -8.94 -14.42
N HIS A 330 -7.14 -7.99 -13.87
CA HIS A 330 -6.08 -7.32 -14.61
C HIS A 330 -4.83 -8.23 -14.74
N PRO A 331 -4.40 -8.60 -15.95
CA PRO A 331 -3.32 -9.58 -16.13
C PRO A 331 -2.00 -9.20 -15.48
N SER A 332 -1.54 -7.95 -15.62
CA SER A 332 -0.32 -7.47 -14.96
C SER A 332 -0.41 -7.54 -13.43
N SER A 333 -1.56 -7.24 -12.83
CA SER A 333 -1.76 -7.33 -11.38
C SER A 333 -1.73 -8.77 -10.87
N LYS A 334 -2.29 -9.71 -11.64
CA LYS A 334 -2.20 -11.15 -11.33
C LYS A 334 -0.75 -11.63 -11.38
N ILE A 335 0.02 -11.19 -12.37
CA ILE A 335 1.45 -11.51 -12.48
C ILE A 335 2.21 -10.93 -11.28
N CYS A 336 1.92 -9.69 -10.88
CA CYS A 336 2.54 -9.08 -9.70
C CYS A 336 2.22 -9.86 -8.41
N LEU A 337 0.98 -10.29 -8.20
CA LEU A 337 0.61 -11.17 -7.09
C LEU A 337 1.32 -12.53 -7.16
N LYS A 338 1.49 -13.09 -8.37
CA LYS A 338 2.25 -14.33 -8.60
C LYS A 338 3.73 -14.15 -8.26
N ILE A 339 4.35 -13.02 -8.62
CA ILE A 339 5.73 -12.67 -8.24
C ILE A 339 5.89 -12.59 -6.72
N LEU A 340 4.92 -11.98 -6.03
CA LEU A 340 4.90 -11.90 -4.56
C LEU A 340 4.66 -13.26 -3.90
N ARG A 341 3.99 -14.19 -4.59
CA ARG A 341 3.64 -15.55 -4.10
C ARG A 341 2.78 -15.53 -2.83
N VAL A 342 2.04 -14.47 -2.59
CA VAL A 342 1.10 -14.36 -1.46
C VAL A 342 -0.03 -15.38 -1.59
N LYS A 343 -0.44 -15.94 -0.46
CA LYS A 343 -1.54 -16.91 -0.36
C LYS A 343 -2.75 -16.35 0.36
N THR A 344 -2.58 -15.25 1.11
CA THR A 344 -3.68 -14.59 1.82
C THR A 344 -3.57 -13.07 1.72
N ALA A 345 -4.68 -12.37 1.91
CA ALA A 345 -4.70 -10.91 2.02
C ALA A 345 -3.90 -10.41 3.23
N ALA A 346 -3.84 -11.20 4.31
CA ALA A 346 -3.01 -10.92 5.48
C ALA A 346 -1.53 -10.83 5.10
N GLN A 347 -1.01 -11.80 4.34
CA GLN A 347 0.38 -11.78 3.86
C GLN A 347 0.67 -10.57 2.96
N LEU A 348 -0.27 -10.20 2.07
CA LEU A 348 -0.11 -9.00 1.25
C LEU A 348 -0.03 -7.73 2.12
N SER A 349 -0.87 -7.62 3.16
CA SER A 349 -0.84 -6.49 4.09
C SER A 349 0.46 -6.41 4.90
N GLU A 350 1.01 -7.55 5.32
CA GLU A 350 2.29 -7.66 6.02
C GLU A 350 3.45 -7.18 5.15
N ILE A 351 3.43 -7.54 3.86
CA ILE A 351 4.40 -7.06 2.87
C ILE A 351 4.27 -5.55 2.68
N MET A 352 3.05 -5.04 2.50
CA MET A 352 2.81 -3.60 2.35
C MET A 352 3.30 -2.79 3.55
N ALA A 353 3.02 -3.23 4.78
CA ALA A 353 3.51 -2.55 5.98
C ALA A 353 5.04 -2.55 6.07
N SER A 354 5.67 -3.67 5.75
CA SER A 354 7.14 -3.80 5.72
C SER A 354 7.77 -2.85 4.69
N ILE A 355 7.16 -2.72 3.51
CA ILE A 355 7.56 -1.76 2.47
C ILE A 355 7.39 -0.32 2.97
N GLY A 356 6.27 0.00 3.61
CA GLY A 356 6.03 1.32 4.19
C GLY A 356 7.09 1.71 5.21
N LEU A 357 7.46 0.78 6.11
CA LEU A 357 8.54 0.99 7.09
C LEU A 357 9.90 1.17 6.41
N ALA A 358 10.23 0.32 5.42
CA ALA A 358 11.47 0.43 4.65
C ALA A 358 11.57 1.78 3.92
N GLN A 359 10.47 2.24 3.32
CA GLN A 359 10.45 3.49 2.60
C GLN A 359 10.58 4.71 3.53
N ASN A 360 9.98 4.64 4.72
CA ASN A 360 10.16 5.67 5.74
C ASN A 360 11.63 5.76 6.19
N LEU A 361 12.27 4.61 6.44
CA LEU A 361 13.70 4.59 6.79
C LEU A 361 14.55 5.22 5.69
N ALA A 362 14.34 4.80 4.44
CA ALA A 362 15.12 5.31 3.32
C ALA A 362 15.00 6.83 3.19
N ALA A 363 13.78 7.36 3.34
CA ALA A 363 13.52 8.79 3.31
C ALA A 363 14.18 9.53 4.49
N LEU A 364 14.07 9.01 5.72
CA LEU A 364 14.70 9.61 6.90
C LEU A 364 16.22 9.60 6.77
N ARG A 365 16.81 8.45 6.42
CA ARG A 365 18.25 8.31 6.22
C ARG A 365 18.76 9.29 5.16
N ALA A 366 18.10 9.35 3.99
CA ALA A 366 18.46 10.27 2.91
C ALA A 366 18.25 11.76 3.26
N LEU A 367 17.49 12.10 4.31
CA LEU A 367 17.36 13.47 4.78
C LEU A 367 18.47 13.86 5.76
N VAL A 368 19.05 12.89 6.47
CA VAL A 368 19.98 13.15 7.58
C VAL A 368 21.44 12.78 7.30
N SER A 369 21.70 11.82 6.41
CA SER A 369 23.07 11.33 6.16
C SER A 369 23.79 12.09 5.05
N GLU A 370 23.07 12.49 4.00
CA GLU A 370 23.58 13.23 2.84
C GLU A 370 22.41 14.03 2.25
N GLY A 371 22.59 15.28 1.82
CA GLY A 371 21.49 16.02 1.20
C GLY A 371 20.97 15.27 -0.03
N ILE A 372 19.65 15.00 -0.10
CA ILE A 372 18.88 14.28 -1.14
C ILE A 372 19.39 14.45 -2.60
N GLN A 373 20.07 15.54 -2.89
CA GLN A 373 20.61 15.94 -4.18
C GLN A 373 21.39 14.80 -4.88
N GLU A 374 22.49 14.25 -4.37
CA GLU A 374 23.40 13.45 -5.23
C GLU A 374 22.77 12.21 -5.89
N GLY A 375 21.94 11.44 -5.16
CA GLY A 375 21.24 10.27 -5.71
C GLY A 375 20.06 10.61 -6.63
N HIS A 376 19.25 11.62 -6.27
CA HIS A 376 18.15 12.09 -7.10
C HIS A 376 18.63 12.75 -8.39
N MET A 377 19.80 13.40 -8.35
CA MET A 377 20.31 14.18 -9.47
C MET A 377 20.56 13.32 -10.71
N LYS A 378 20.95 12.04 -10.58
CA LYS A 378 21.16 11.18 -11.75
C LYS A 378 19.86 10.87 -12.49
N LEU A 379 18.80 10.51 -11.76
CA LEU A 379 17.52 10.23 -12.41
C LEU A 379 16.80 11.51 -12.85
N HIS A 380 16.92 12.59 -12.07
CA HIS A 380 16.41 13.90 -12.44
C HIS A 380 17.07 14.42 -13.74
N ALA A 381 18.40 14.30 -13.84
CA ALA A 381 19.14 14.59 -15.07
C ALA A 381 18.64 13.74 -16.24
N ARG A 382 18.35 12.45 -16.01
CA ARG A 382 17.78 11.56 -17.03
C ARG A 382 16.41 12.04 -17.52
N ASN A 383 15.52 12.42 -16.61
CA ASN A 383 14.19 12.93 -16.97
C ASN A 383 14.26 14.26 -17.72
N ILE A 384 15.20 15.14 -17.34
CA ILE A 384 15.49 16.37 -18.08
C ILE A 384 16.00 16.06 -19.49
N ALA A 385 16.91 15.10 -19.65
CA ALA A 385 17.42 14.68 -20.96
C ALA A 385 16.29 14.18 -21.87
N ILE A 386 15.41 13.31 -21.36
CA ILE A 386 14.24 12.79 -22.08
C ILE A 386 13.29 13.94 -22.47
N SER A 387 12.96 14.82 -21.52
CA SER A 387 12.06 15.95 -21.75
C SER A 387 12.64 16.93 -22.79
N ALA A 388 13.96 17.09 -22.83
CA ALA A 388 14.67 17.90 -23.82
C ALA A 388 14.70 17.26 -25.22
N GLY A 389 14.31 16.00 -25.36
CA GLY A 389 14.17 15.28 -26.62
C GLY A 389 15.18 14.16 -26.86
N ALA A 390 16.04 13.82 -25.88
CA ALA A 390 17.00 12.73 -26.04
C ALA A 390 16.27 11.38 -26.19
N ARG A 391 16.72 10.55 -27.14
CA ARG A 391 16.16 9.20 -27.39
C ARG A 391 17.25 8.13 -27.45
N GLY A 392 16.91 6.91 -27.07
CA GLY A 392 17.82 5.76 -27.12
C GLY A 392 19.12 6.02 -26.34
N LYS A 393 20.28 5.77 -26.97
CA LYS A 393 21.61 5.91 -26.34
C LYS A 393 21.99 7.34 -25.97
N LEU A 394 21.36 8.36 -26.58
CA LEU A 394 21.60 9.77 -26.25
C LEU A 394 21.15 10.13 -24.83
N ILE A 395 20.14 9.44 -24.29
CA ILE A 395 19.63 9.70 -22.93
C ILE A 395 20.77 9.55 -21.92
N GLU A 396 21.51 8.44 -21.99
CA GLU A 396 22.56 8.13 -21.01
C GLU A 396 23.75 9.08 -21.13
N LYS A 397 24.22 9.35 -22.36
CA LYS A 397 25.32 10.31 -22.59
C LYS A 397 24.99 11.72 -22.09
N VAL A 398 23.83 12.26 -22.46
CA VAL A 398 23.40 13.60 -22.03
C VAL A 398 23.24 13.66 -20.51
N THR A 399 22.69 12.61 -19.91
CA THR A 399 22.55 12.50 -18.45
C THR A 399 23.90 12.54 -17.74
N GLU A 400 24.87 11.72 -18.17
CA GLU A 400 26.19 11.64 -17.56
C GLU A 400 26.96 12.94 -17.69
N THR A 401 26.93 13.56 -18.88
CA THR A 401 27.60 14.85 -19.10
C THR A 401 26.99 15.96 -18.22
N MET A 402 25.67 16.06 -18.12
CA MET A 402 25.04 17.06 -17.24
C MET A 402 25.42 16.89 -15.77
N ILE A 403 25.56 15.64 -15.29
CA ILE A 403 25.97 15.33 -13.91
C ILE A 403 27.44 15.70 -13.71
N GLN A 404 28.31 15.31 -14.63
CA GLN A 404 29.74 15.64 -14.59
C GLN A 404 29.97 17.16 -14.57
N GLU A 405 29.20 17.90 -15.38
CA GLU A 405 29.25 19.37 -15.43
C GLU A 405 28.55 20.05 -14.25
N LYS A 406 27.85 19.29 -13.38
CA LYS A 406 26.94 19.83 -12.36
C LYS A 406 25.92 20.85 -12.92
N ASN A 407 25.52 20.69 -14.19
CA ASN A 407 24.62 21.59 -14.92
C ASN A 407 23.38 20.85 -15.43
N VAL A 408 22.57 20.38 -14.49
CA VAL A 408 21.35 19.61 -14.77
C VAL A 408 20.19 20.57 -15.05
N LYS A 409 20.17 21.13 -16.27
CA LYS A 409 19.15 22.08 -16.75
C LYS A 409 18.65 21.70 -18.14
N PHE A 410 17.38 21.96 -18.41
CA PHE A 410 16.73 21.67 -19.69
C PHE A 410 17.45 22.31 -20.90
N LEU A 411 17.92 23.55 -20.75
CA LEU A 411 18.68 24.24 -21.81
C LEU A 411 20.00 23.53 -22.10
N ARG A 412 20.74 23.11 -21.07
CA ARG A 412 22.00 22.38 -21.25
C ARG A 412 21.77 21.01 -21.90
N ALA A 413 20.69 20.32 -21.52
CA ALA A 413 20.30 19.09 -22.20
C ALA A 413 20.07 19.29 -23.71
N LYS A 414 19.41 20.39 -24.12
CA LYS A 414 19.21 20.71 -25.54
C LYS A 414 20.51 21.02 -26.28
N GLU A 415 21.45 21.71 -25.63
CA GLU A 415 22.78 21.97 -26.20
C GLU A 415 23.54 20.66 -26.42
N LEU A 416 23.62 19.81 -25.38
CA LEU A 416 24.29 18.52 -25.44
C LEU A 416 23.68 17.59 -26.48
N ILE A 417 22.35 17.59 -26.65
CA ILE A 417 21.72 16.82 -27.73
C ILE A 417 22.24 17.32 -29.09
N LYS A 418 22.30 18.63 -29.35
CA LYS A 418 22.83 19.17 -30.62
C LYS A 418 24.32 18.90 -30.82
N GLU A 419 25.10 18.86 -29.74
CA GLU A 419 26.54 18.56 -29.77
C GLU A 419 26.82 17.08 -30.05
N LEU A 420 26.00 16.18 -29.50
CA LEU A 420 26.17 14.73 -29.55
C LEU A 420 25.41 14.03 -30.71
N ASP A 421 24.52 14.77 -31.39
CA ASP A 421 23.76 14.33 -32.58
C ASP A 421 24.45 14.71 -33.90
N LYS A 422 25.67 15.29 -33.82
CA LYS A 422 26.63 15.41 -34.93
C LYS A 422 27.58 14.22 -34.92
#